data_AF-A0A8T3BVZ3-F1
#
_entry.id   AF-A0A8T3BVZ3-F1
#
_cell.length_a   1.000
_cell.length_b   1.000
_cell.length_c   1.000
_cell.angle_alpha   90.00
_cell.angle_beta   90.00
_cell.angle_gamma   90.00
#
_symmetry.space_group_name_H-M   'P 1'
#
loop_
_entity.id
_entity.type
_entity.pdbx_description
1 polymer ?
#
loop_
_entity_poly.entity_id
_entity_poly.type
_entity_poly.pdbx_seq_one_letter_code
_entity_poly.pdbx_strand_id
1 'polypeptide(L)'
;MEVSVHNATENVSKEVSEVANASNSEPVSFVTASSPAPEEDKVLVSVEVCMKSLSTARSEDVRKAVERMFEKRNLSYYDGPVPVPTDDSFLTENVERISICDTDEWVENHKILLFWQVKPAVHVFQLSEEGPGEDSSGGDVLSSFSEWLLPAKEFDGLWESLIYETGLKQRLLRYAASALLFTEKGVDPCLVSWNRIILLHGPPGTGKTSLCKSLAQKLSIRFNSRYSACQLVEVNAHSLFSKWFSESGKLVAKLFQKIQDMVEEESTLVFVLIDEVESLAAARQAALSGSEPSDSIRVVNALLTQMDKLKSSPNVIILTTSNITAAIDIAFVDRADIKAYVGPPTLQARYEILRSCLQELLRTGILKYSQDCEYLVLPNYSTLLDKLHSSDMGEPGEPLFLFKKLLEAAETCQGLSGRALRKLPFLAHAALANPNCCDPSKFLHTLVETAQREVSEVQA
;
A
#
# COMPACT_ATOMS: atom_id res chain seq x y z
N MET A 1 20.53 -37.18 -54.90
CA MET A 1 19.42 -38.16 -55.03
C MET A 1 18.48 -37.87 -53.86
N GLU A 2 17.61 -36.86 -53.83
CA GLU A 2 16.70 -36.24 -54.81
C GLU A 2 15.79 -37.22 -55.57
N VAL A 3 14.56 -37.31 -55.09
CA VAL A 3 13.28 -37.63 -55.77
C VAL A 3 12.20 -36.93 -54.89
N SER A 4 11.69 -35.72 -55.17
CA SER A 4 10.63 -35.33 -56.14
C SER A 4 9.35 -36.19 -56.01
N VAL A 5 8.13 -35.66 -55.86
CA VAL A 5 7.23 -35.24 -56.96
C VAL A 5 6.00 -34.46 -56.41
N HIS A 6 5.86 -33.22 -56.90
CA HIS A 6 4.70 -32.44 -57.43
C HIS A 6 3.48 -31.98 -56.58
N ASN A 7 3.44 -30.65 -56.36
CA ASN A 7 2.51 -29.60 -56.88
C ASN A 7 1.11 -29.94 -57.44
N ALA A 8 0.12 -29.14 -57.00
CA ALA A 8 -0.90 -28.42 -57.81
C ALA A 8 -1.52 -27.29 -56.93
N THR A 9 -1.20 -26.00 -57.11
CA THR A 9 -1.92 -24.94 -57.90
C THR A 9 -3.39 -24.76 -57.53
N GLU A 10 -4.02 -23.58 -57.52
CA GLU A 10 -3.70 -22.15 -57.39
C GLU A 10 -5.08 -21.45 -57.51
N ASN A 11 -5.27 -20.29 -56.87
CA ASN A 11 -6.19 -19.18 -57.20
C ASN A 11 -7.67 -19.44 -57.56
N VAL A 12 -8.59 -18.68 -56.94
CA VAL A 12 -9.39 -17.62 -57.62
C VAL A 12 -9.87 -16.59 -56.59
N SER A 13 -9.48 -15.33 -56.81
CA SER A 13 -10.11 -14.12 -56.28
C SER A 13 -10.63 -13.29 -57.47
N LYS A 14 -11.73 -12.55 -57.23
CA LYS A 14 -12.28 -11.36 -57.95
C LYS A 14 -13.39 -11.57 -58.99
N GLU A 15 -14.15 -10.47 -59.13
CA GLU A 15 -15.17 -10.05 -60.14
C GLU A 15 -16.65 -10.31 -59.76
N VAL A 16 -17.63 -9.38 -59.80
CA VAL A 16 -17.81 -8.03 -60.41
C VAL A 16 -18.88 -7.19 -59.65
N SER A 17 -18.78 -5.87 -59.81
CA SER A 17 -19.59 -4.72 -59.39
C SER A 17 -20.93 -4.45 -60.13
N GLU A 18 -21.80 -3.68 -59.46
CA GLU A 18 -22.74 -2.62 -59.94
C GLU A 18 -23.77 -2.86 -61.06
N VAL A 19 -25.07 -2.61 -60.76
CA VAL A 19 -25.96 -1.65 -61.49
C VAL A 19 -27.02 -1.09 -60.52
N ALA A 20 -27.34 0.20 -60.67
CA ALA A 20 -28.14 1.07 -59.80
C ALA A 20 -29.67 1.14 -60.09
N ASN A 21 -30.38 1.64 -59.07
CA ASN A 21 -31.35 2.76 -59.06
C ASN A 21 -32.87 2.55 -58.77
N ALA A 22 -33.28 3.27 -57.70
CA ALA A 22 -34.52 4.04 -57.45
C ALA A 22 -35.88 3.35 -57.18
N SER A 23 -36.41 3.53 -55.95
CA SER A 23 -37.58 4.40 -55.68
C SER A 23 -38.03 4.38 -54.20
N ASN A 24 -38.46 5.56 -53.74
CA ASN A 24 -38.97 5.92 -52.41
C ASN A 24 -40.20 5.11 -51.94
N SER A 25 -40.22 4.74 -50.66
CA SER A 25 -41.40 4.84 -49.78
C SER A 25 -41.03 4.58 -48.31
N GLU A 26 -41.23 5.57 -47.44
CA GLU A 26 -41.30 5.37 -45.98
C GLU A 26 -42.40 4.36 -45.63
N PRO A 27 -42.27 3.58 -44.54
CA PRO A 27 -43.12 3.90 -43.38
C PRO A 27 -42.55 3.58 -41.98
N VAL A 28 -42.90 4.43 -41.03
CA VAL A 28 -43.34 4.13 -39.65
C VAL A 28 -42.38 3.30 -38.77
N SER A 29 -41.61 3.97 -37.92
CA SER A 29 -40.89 3.37 -36.80
C SER A 29 -41.86 2.96 -35.68
N PHE A 30 -42.08 1.65 -35.55
CA PHE A 30 -42.62 1.06 -34.33
C PHE A 30 -41.56 1.17 -33.22
N VAL A 31 -41.92 1.84 -32.12
CA VAL A 31 -41.19 1.79 -30.86
C VAL A 31 -41.42 0.39 -30.25
N THR A 32 -40.60 -0.57 -30.63
CA THR A 32 -40.48 -1.82 -29.87
C THR A 32 -39.57 -1.57 -28.68
N ALA A 33 -40.15 -1.68 -27.49
CA ALA A 33 -39.46 -1.63 -26.21
C ALA A 33 -38.17 -2.45 -26.26
N SER A 34 -37.03 -1.77 -26.10
CA SER A 34 -35.76 -2.41 -25.86
C SER A 34 -35.84 -3.16 -24.54
N SER A 35 -35.70 -4.48 -24.61
CA SER A 35 -35.25 -5.33 -23.52
C SER A 35 -34.11 -4.67 -22.73
N PRO A 36 -34.01 -4.84 -21.40
CA PRO A 36 -32.91 -4.27 -20.64
C PRO A 36 -31.59 -4.80 -21.22
N ALA A 37 -30.69 -3.87 -21.55
CA ALA A 37 -29.33 -4.20 -21.97
C ALA A 37 -28.65 -5.10 -20.93
N PRO A 38 -27.72 -5.98 -21.33
CA PRO A 38 -26.95 -6.78 -20.38
C PRO A 38 -26.28 -5.84 -19.34
N GLU A 39 -26.14 -6.30 -18.10
CA GLU A 39 -25.39 -5.61 -17.05
C GLU A 39 -23.91 -5.47 -17.46
N GLU A 40 -23.59 -4.50 -18.31
CA GLU A 40 -22.23 -4.24 -18.79
C GLU A 40 -21.36 -3.71 -17.63
N ASP A 41 -20.33 -4.49 -17.29
CA ASP A 41 -19.12 -4.21 -16.49
C ASP A 41 -19.15 -2.97 -15.57
N LYS A 42 -19.90 -3.06 -14.46
CA LYS A 42 -19.73 -2.10 -13.35
C LYS A 42 -18.34 -2.22 -12.75
N VAL A 43 -17.66 -1.09 -12.59
CA VAL A 43 -16.35 -1.00 -11.95
C VAL A 43 -16.50 -1.25 -10.45
N LEU A 44 -15.76 -2.24 -9.93
CA LEU A 44 -15.70 -2.50 -8.50
C LEU A 44 -14.84 -1.42 -7.81
N VAL A 45 -15.42 -0.72 -6.84
CA VAL A 45 -14.73 0.29 -6.03
C VAL A 45 -14.73 -0.16 -4.58
N SER A 46 -13.55 -0.19 -3.96
CA SER A 46 -13.43 -0.62 -2.56
C SER A 46 -13.87 0.50 -1.62
N VAL A 47 -14.74 0.18 -0.68
CA VAL A 47 -15.20 1.09 0.38
C VAL A 47 -14.83 0.49 1.72
N GLU A 48 -13.96 1.16 2.46
CA GLU A 48 -13.49 0.74 3.78
C GLU A 48 -14.29 1.44 4.87
N VAL A 49 -14.89 0.68 5.79
CA VAL A 49 -15.73 1.17 6.87
C VAL A 49 -15.14 0.74 8.20
N CYS A 50 -14.58 1.70 8.94
CA CYS A 50 -14.06 1.50 10.28
C CYS A 50 -15.19 1.69 11.29
N MET A 51 -15.47 0.66 12.08
CA MET A 51 -16.39 0.72 13.21
C MET A 51 -15.70 1.34 14.42
N LYS A 52 -16.49 1.99 15.29
CA LYS A 52 -15.97 2.49 16.58
C LYS A 52 -15.57 1.31 17.47
N SER A 53 -14.54 1.50 18.29
CA SER A 53 -14.05 0.47 19.22
C SER A 53 -15.11 -0.02 20.22
N LEU A 54 -16.04 0.85 20.64
CA LEU A 54 -17.14 0.52 21.55
C LEU A 54 -18.40 -0.03 20.86
N SER A 55 -18.40 -0.13 19.53
CA SER A 55 -19.54 -0.62 18.77
C SER A 55 -19.71 -2.12 19.00
N THR A 56 -20.96 -2.55 19.20
CA THR A 56 -21.35 -3.97 19.31
C THR A 56 -22.26 -4.41 18.17
N ALA A 57 -22.48 -3.54 17.19
CA ALA A 57 -23.25 -3.85 15.99
C ALA A 57 -22.58 -4.98 15.20
N ARG A 58 -23.38 -5.77 14.46
CA ARG A 58 -22.83 -6.78 13.57
C ARG A 58 -22.28 -6.11 12.32
N SER A 59 -21.12 -6.55 11.84
CA SER A 59 -20.49 -6.01 10.64
C SER A 59 -21.38 -6.10 9.39
N GLU A 60 -22.25 -7.10 9.30
CA GLU A 60 -23.23 -7.24 8.23
C GLU A 60 -24.32 -6.16 8.24
N ASP A 61 -24.79 -5.76 9.42
CA ASP A 61 -25.83 -4.75 9.56
C ASP A 61 -25.28 -3.37 9.20
N VAL A 62 -24.05 -3.07 9.65
CA VAL A 62 -23.29 -1.88 9.25
C VAL A 62 -23.04 -1.88 7.75
N ARG A 63 -22.64 -3.01 7.16
CA ARG A 63 -22.42 -3.13 5.71
C ARG A 63 -23.68 -2.76 4.93
N LYS A 64 -24.82 -3.37 5.27
CA LYS A 64 -26.11 -3.09 4.61
C LYS A 64 -26.54 -1.64 4.79
N ALA A 65 -26.30 -1.03 5.94
CA ALA A 65 -26.61 0.37 6.19
C ALA A 65 -25.77 1.30 5.30
N VAL A 66 -24.48 1.02 5.16
CA VAL A 66 -23.58 1.77 4.27
C VAL A 66 -23.94 1.55 2.79
N GLU A 67 -24.25 0.33 2.36
CA GLU A 67 -24.70 0.06 0.98
C GLU A 67 -25.96 0.87 0.64
N ARG A 68 -26.96 0.87 1.53
CA ARG A 68 -28.17 1.71 1.38
C ARG A 68 -27.86 3.20 1.36
N MET A 69 -26.85 3.66 2.11
CA MET A 69 -26.40 5.05 2.08
C MET A 69 -25.87 5.43 0.69
N PHE A 70 -25.02 4.58 0.09
CA PHE A 70 -24.49 4.79 -1.25
C PHE A 70 -25.57 4.71 -2.34
N GLU A 71 -26.60 3.87 -2.17
CA GLU A 71 -27.73 3.80 -3.11
C GLU A 71 -28.63 5.05 -3.06
N LYS A 72 -28.87 5.59 -1.85
CA LYS A 72 -29.76 6.73 -1.65
C LYS A 72 -29.10 8.07 -1.98
N ARG A 73 -27.77 8.15 -1.94
CA ARG A 73 -27.02 9.40 -2.08
C ARG A 73 -26.21 9.39 -3.36
N ASN A 74 -26.33 10.45 -4.15
CA ASN A 74 -25.45 10.68 -5.29
C ASN A 74 -24.08 11.18 -4.81
N LEU A 75 -23.26 10.27 -4.28
CA LEU A 75 -21.89 10.54 -3.88
C LEU A 75 -20.95 10.45 -5.08
N SER A 76 -19.91 11.29 -5.09
CA SER A 76 -18.80 11.16 -6.02
C SER A 76 -17.83 10.09 -5.51
N TYR A 77 -17.32 9.27 -6.43
CA TYR A 77 -16.38 8.19 -6.12
C TYR A 77 -14.94 8.65 -6.35
N TYR A 78 -14.44 9.48 -5.43
CA TYR A 78 -13.03 9.89 -5.38
C TYR A 78 -12.33 9.25 -4.17
N ASP A 79 -11.02 9.01 -4.29
CA ASP A 79 -10.22 8.47 -3.19
C ASP A 79 -10.26 9.40 -1.98
N GLY A 80 -10.60 8.86 -0.81
CA GLY A 80 -10.59 9.63 0.43
C GLY A 80 -11.83 9.42 1.33
N PRO A 81 -11.93 10.25 2.39
CA PRO A 81 -12.97 10.10 3.40
C PRO A 81 -14.34 10.53 2.87
N VAL A 82 -15.36 9.75 3.22
CA VAL A 82 -16.78 10.06 2.98
C VAL A 82 -17.40 10.47 4.32
N PRO A 83 -18.08 11.63 4.39
CA PRO A 83 -18.70 12.08 5.63
C PRO A 83 -19.79 11.10 6.07
N VAL A 84 -19.76 10.70 7.34
CA VAL A 84 -20.81 9.88 7.93
C VAL A 84 -22.10 10.70 7.99
N PRO A 85 -23.23 10.20 7.47
CA PRO A 85 -24.51 10.90 7.46
C PRO A 85 -25.00 11.21 8.87
N THR A 86 -25.24 12.48 9.20
CA THR A 86 -25.76 12.91 10.51
C THR A 86 -27.25 12.60 10.71
N ASP A 87 -27.97 12.33 9.62
CA ASP A 87 -29.36 11.90 9.58
C ASP A 87 -29.55 10.40 9.86
N ASP A 88 -28.49 9.60 9.75
CA ASP A 88 -28.53 8.18 10.10
C ASP A 88 -27.94 7.97 11.50
N SER A 89 -28.83 7.82 12.49
CA SER A 89 -28.43 7.60 13.89
C SER A 89 -27.65 6.30 14.06
N PHE A 90 -27.99 5.26 13.31
CA PHE A 90 -27.32 3.96 13.41
C PHE A 90 -25.88 4.04 12.91
N LEU A 91 -25.64 4.66 11.74
CA LEU A 91 -24.28 4.88 11.24
C LEU A 91 -23.50 5.82 12.17
N THR A 92 -24.12 6.91 12.64
CA THR A 92 -23.48 7.86 13.55
C THR A 92 -23.05 7.23 14.86
N GLU A 93 -23.83 6.30 15.40
CA GLU A 93 -23.52 5.58 16.64
C GLU A 93 -22.38 4.57 16.46
N ASN A 94 -22.38 3.83 15.35
CA ASN A 94 -21.55 2.62 15.19
C ASN A 94 -20.31 2.78 14.28
N VAL A 95 -20.32 3.76 13.37
CA VAL A 95 -19.24 3.97 12.38
C VAL A 95 -18.35 5.13 12.81
N GLU A 96 -17.03 4.92 12.74
CA GLU A 96 -16.02 5.95 13.01
C GLU A 96 -15.63 6.68 11.73
N ARG A 97 -15.35 5.93 10.64
CA ARG A 97 -14.87 6.46 9.38
C ARG A 97 -15.32 5.61 8.20
N ILE A 98 -15.69 6.27 7.10
CA ILE A 98 -15.94 5.65 5.79
C ILE A 98 -14.93 6.25 4.81
N SER A 99 -14.26 5.40 4.03
CA SER A 99 -13.29 5.84 3.02
C SER A 99 -13.52 5.08 1.71
N ILE A 100 -13.46 5.79 0.59
CA ILE A 100 -13.36 5.20 -0.74
C ILE A 100 -11.88 5.03 -1.06
N CYS A 101 -11.49 3.86 -1.55
CA CYS A 101 -10.10 3.49 -1.76
C CYS A 101 -9.83 2.98 -3.19
N ASP A 102 -8.57 3.10 -3.61
CA ASP A 102 -8.00 2.54 -4.85
C ASP A 102 -8.63 3.08 -6.15
N THR A 103 -9.01 4.36 -6.16
CA THR A 103 -9.54 4.99 -7.38
C THR A 103 -8.45 5.58 -8.28
N ASP A 104 -7.18 5.54 -7.85
CA ASP A 104 -6.03 6.22 -8.47
C ASP A 104 -5.86 5.92 -9.97
N GLU A 105 -6.07 4.66 -10.41
CA GLU A 105 -5.95 4.30 -11.82
C GLU A 105 -7.01 4.91 -12.74
N TRP A 106 -8.17 5.25 -12.18
CA TRP A 106 -9.24 5.91 -12.93
C TRP A 106 -9.05 7.42 -12.96
N VAL A 107 -8.48 7.99 -11.89
CA VAL A 107 -8.12 9.40 -11.78
C VAL A 107 -7.02 9.77 -12.77
N GLU A 108 -5.98 8.93 -12.95
CA GLU A 108 -4.94 9.15 -13.96
C GLU A 108 -5.49 9.24 -15.40
N ASN A 109 -6.59 8.52 -15.67
CA ASN A 109 -7.27 8.55 -16.96
C ASN A 109 -8.26 9.72 -17.12
N HIS A 110 -8.32 10.67 -16.17
CA HIS A 110 -9.28 11.78 -16.13
C HIS A 110 -10.74 11.34 -16.21
N LYS A 111 -11.04 10.09 -15.80
CA LYS A 111 -12.38 9.53 -15.83
C LYS A 111 -13.03 9.73 -14.47
N ILE A 112 -14.03 10.61 -14.41
CA ILE A 112 -14.92 10.70 -13.27
C ILE A 112 -15.80 9.45 -13.30
N LEU A 113 -15.68 8.61 -12.27
CA LEU A 113 -16.56 7.44 -12.12
C LEU A 113 -17.95 7.93 -11.68
N LEU A 114 -18.93 7.70 -12.55
CA LEU A 114 -20.32 8.07 -12.29
C LEU A 114 -20.99 6.96 -11.48
N PHE A 115 -21.96 7.33 -10.63
CA PHE A 115 -22.53 6.39 -9.66
C PHE A 115 -23.14 5.12 -10.27
N TRP A 116 -23.68 5.19 -11.50
CA TRP A 116 -24.25 4.04 -12.19
C TRP A 116 -23.20 3.08 -12.77
N GLN A 117 -21.97 3.55 -12.96
CA GLN A 117 -20.85 2.76 -13.46
C GLN A 117 -20.12 2.01 -12.34
N VAL A 118 -20.47 2.27 -11.09
CA VAL A 118 -19.75 1.76 -9.92
C VAL A 118 -20.56 0.69 -9.20
N LYS A 119 -19.87 -0.35 -8.75
CA LYS A 119 -20.35 -1.32 -7.77
C LYS A 119 -19.49 -1.19 -6.51
N PRO A 120 -20.01 -0.62 -5.40
CA PRO A 120 -19.23 -0.50 -4.17
C PRO A 120 -19.03 -1.89 -3.53
N ALA A 121 -17.78 -2.23 -3.21
CA ALA A 121 -17.40 -3.37 -2.40
C ALA A 121 -17.14 -2.88 -0.97
N VAL A 122 -18.11 -3.04 -0.08
CA VAL A 122 -18.05 -2.52 1.29
C VAL A 122 -17.35 -3.52 2.22
N HIS A 123 -16.23 -3.10 2.81
CA HIS A 123 -15.43 -3.85 3.76
C HIS A 123 -15.55 -3.21 5.14
N VAL A 124 -16.30 -3.86 6.04
CA VAL A 124 -16.52 -3.37 7.41
C VAL A 124 -15.57 -4.05 8.38
N PHE A 125 -14.81 -3.27 9.14
CA PHE A 125 -13.84 -3.78 10.09
C PHE A 125 -13.83 -2.95 11.38
N GLN A 126 -13.25 -3.53 12.44
CA GLN A 126 -13.00 -2.87 13.72
C GLN A 126 -11.52 -3.05 14.05
N LEU A 127 -10.89 -2.00 14.57
CA LEU A 127 -9.46 -2.02 14.88
C LEU A 127 -9.22 -2.74 16.21
N SER A 128 -8.21 -3.63 16.23
CA SER A 128 -7.67 -4.19 17.46
C SER A 128 -6.81 -3.15 18.17
N GLU A 129 -7.13 -2.90 19.44
CA GLU A 129 -6.33 -2.05 20.35
C GLU A 129 -5.21 -2.86 21.06
N GLU A 130 -5.18 -4.18 20.84
CA GLU A 130 -4.12 -5.03 21.38
C GLU A 130 -2.81 -4.74 20.62
N GLY A 131 -1.78 -4.35 21.37
CA GLY A 131 -0.42 -4.17 20.85
C GLY A 131 0.23 -5.51 20.48
N PRO A 132 1.55 -5.51 20.17
CA PRO A 132 2.25 -6.75 19.86
C PRO A 132 2.13 -7.74 21.03
N GLY A 133 1.57 -8.92 20.76
CA GLY A 133 1.40 -9.96 21.76
C GLY A 133 2.76 -10.46 22.26
N GLU A 134 3.05 -10.26 23.54
CA GLU A 134 4.11 -10.97 24.25
C GLU A 134 3.49 -12.23 24.86
N ASP A 135 3.85 -13.42 24.35
CA ASP A 135 3.36 -14.67 24.92
C ASP A 135 3.73 -14.75 26.41
N SER A 136 2.71 -14.84 27.27
CA SER A 136 2.84 -14.99 28.73
C SER A 136 3.24 -16.41 29.17
N SER A 137 3.69 -17.26 28.24
CA SER A 137 4.15 -18.63 28.50
C SER A 137 5.61 -18.69 28.95
N GLY A 138 5.91 -18.02 30.08
CA GLY A 138 6.93 -18.43 31.06
C GLY A 138 8.33 -18.86 30.60
N GLY A 139 8.86 -18.33 29.50
CA GLY A 139 10.21 -18.63 29.04
C GLY A 139 10.86 -17.41 28.37
N ASP A 140 12.09 -17.10 28.78
CA ASP A 140 12.96 -15.98 28.37
C ASP A 140 13.31 -15.95 26.85
N VAL A 141 12.60 -16.75 26.06
CA VAL A 141 12.93 -17.18 24.70
C VAL A 141 12.11 -16.44 23.63
N LEU A 142 10.95 -15.88 23.99
CA LEU A 142 9.96 -15.37 23.03
C LEU A 142 10.14 -13.91 22.58
N SER A 143 11.14 -13.18 23.09
CA SER A 143 11.39 -11.76 22.79
C SER A 143 11.97 -11.46 21.39
N SER A 144 11.79 -12.35 20.40
CA SER A 144 12.47 -12.25 19.09
C SER A 144 11.55 -12.13 17.88
N PHE A 145 10.23 -12.17 18.10
CA PHE A 145 9.25 -11.81 17.09
C PHE A 145 8.12 -11.04 17.76
N SER A 146 7.38 -10.30 16.95
CA SER A 146 6.22 -9.54 17.39
C SER A 146 5.00 -10.03 16.63
N GLU A 147 3.88 -10.14 17.31
CA GLU A 147 2.64 -10.68 16.74
C GLU A 147 1.50 -9.66 16.89
N TRP A 148 0.76 -9.38 15.82
CA TRP A 148 -0.41 -8.49 15.86
C TRP A 148 -1.64 -9.18 15.30
N LEU A 149 -2.78 -8.93 15.95
CA LEU A 149 -4.10 -9.17 15.36
C LEU A 149 -4.44 -8.05 14.38
N LEU A 150 -4.82 -8.41 13.16
CA LEU A 150 -5.20 -7.47 12.11
C LEU A 150 -6.73 -7.43 11.93
N PRO A 151 -7.33 -6.26 11.66
CA PRO A 151 -6.67 -4.96 11.48
C PRO A 151 -6.23 -4.31 12.80
N ALA A 152 -4.97 -3.89 12.92
CA ALA A 152 -4.41 -3.31 14.14
C ALA A 152 -4.54 -1.77 14.17
N LYS A 153 -4.79 -1.18 15.35
CA LYS A 153 -4.85 0.28 15.53
C LYS A 153 -3.52 0.96 15.20
N GLU A 154 -2.40 0.32 15.51
CA GLU A 154 -1.04 0.82 15.23
C GLU A 154 -0.76 1.03 13.74
N PHE A 155 -1.43 0.28 12.86
CA PHE A 155 -1.22 0.35 11.41
C PHE A 155 -2.31 1.17 10.71
N ASP A 156 -3.27 1.73 11.45
CA ASP A 156 -4.33 2.55 10.88
C ASP A 156 -3.76 3.84 10.26
N GLY A 157 -4.16 4.16 9.04
CA GLY A 157 -3.65 5.31 8.27
C GLY A 157 -2.22 5.16 7.74
N LEU A 158 -1.53 4.04 8.05
CA LEU A 158 -0.15 3.83 7.61
C LEU A 158 -0.05 3.77 6.08
N TRP A 159 -1.02 3.11 5.42
CA TRP A 159 -1.07 2.97 3.96
C TRP A 159 -1.14 4.31 3.22
N GLU A 160 -1.99 5.22 3.71
CA GLU A 160 -2.20 6.56 3.16
C GLU A 160 -1.00 7.46 3.44
N SER A 161 -0.33 7.27 4.58
CA SER A 161 0.89 8.01 4.92
C SER A 161 2.08 7.68 4.01
N LEU A 162 2.13 6.49 3.43
CA LEU A 162 3.24 6.09 2.59
C LEU A 162 3.05 6.59 1.16
N ILE A 163 3.92 7.52 0.76
CA ILE A 163 3.89 8.15 -0.56
C ILE A 163 5.08 7.62 -1.37
N TYR A 164 4.76 6.94 -2.45
CA TYR A 164 5.70 6.31 -3.37
C TYR A 164 5.46 6.79 -4.80
N GLU A 165 6.31 6.32 -5.72
CA GLU A 165 6.02 6.41 -7.14
C GLU A 165 4.68 5.74 -7.47
N THR A 166 3.99 6.32 -8.43
CA THR A 166 2.69 5.92 -8.91
C THR A 166 2.64 4.43 -9.26
N GLY A 167 1.61 3.73 -8.78
CA GLY A 167 1.36 2.33 -9.09
C GLY A 167 2.11 1.30 -8.21
N LEU A 168 3.13 1.67 -7.43
CA LEU A 168 3.86 0.70 -6.60
C LEU A 168 2.94 0.00 -5.59
N LYS A 169 2.18 0.79 -4.82
CA LYS A 169 1.26 0.28 -3.80
C LYS A 169 0.16 -0.60 -4.41
N GLN A 170 -0.44 -0.12 -5.51
CA GLN A 170 -1.51 -0.80 -6.22
C GLN A 170 -1.02 -2.12 -6.83
N ARG A 171 0.19 -2.15 -7.41
CA ARG A 171 0.82 -3.37 -7.93
C ARG A 171 1.01 -4.43 -6.84
N LEU A 172 1.51 -4.03 -5.68
CA LEU A 172 1.70 -4.95 -4.54
C LEU A 172 0.36 -5.49 -4.02
N LEU A 173 -0.62 -4.60 -3.84
CA LEU A 173 -1.96 -4.99 -3.37
C LEU A 173 -2.64 -5.96 -4.33
N ARG A 174 -2.59 -5.67 -5.64
CA ARG A 174 -3.16 -6.53 -6.69
C ARG A 174 -2.49 -7.88 -6.75
N TYR A 175 -1.17 -7.91 -6.66
CA TYR A 175 -0.42 -9.16 -6.66
C TYR A 175 -0.85 -10.04 -5.47
N ALA A 176 -0.80 -9.49 -4.26
CA ALA A 176 -1.15 -10.23 -3.05
C ALA A 176 -2.62 -10.67 -3.04
N ALA A 177 -3.54 -9.80 -3.47
CA ALA A 177 -4.96 -10.14 -3.59
C ALA A 177 -5.20 -11.24 -4.63
N SER A 178 -4.50 -11.20 -5.77
CA SER A 178 -4.58 -12.24 -6.80
C SER A 178 -4.05 -13.58 -6.30
N ALA A 179 -2.95 -13.57 -5.54
CA ALA A 179 -2.38 -14.78 -4.93
C ALA A 179 -3.37 -15.45 -3.96
N LEU A 180 -4.12 -14.67 -3.17
CA LEU A 180 -5.18 -15.19 -2.29
C LEU A 180 -6.39 -15.69 -3.08
N LEU A 181 -6.78 -14.98 -4.14
CA LEU A 181 -7.89 -15.37 -5.00
C LEU A 181 -7.59 -16.69 -5.72
N PHE A 182 -6.37 -16.89 -6.22
CA PHE A 182 -5.99 -18.13 -6.90
C PHE A 182 -6.08 -19.33 -5.98
N THR A 183 -5.64 -19.15 -4.74
CA THR A 183 -5.83 -20.15 -3.69
C THR A 183 -7.30 -20.43 -3.44
N GLU A 184 -8.13 -19.39 -3.30
CA GLU A 184 -9.57 -19.51 -3.04
C GLU A 184 -10.28 -20.29 -4.17
N LYS A 185 -9.88 -20.08 -5.42
CA LYS A 185 -10.42 -20.78 -6.57
C LYS A 185 -9.83 -22.18 -6.77
N GLY A 186 -8.92 -22.62 -5.91
CA GLY A 186 -8.31 -23.95 -5.97
C GLY A 186 -7.46 -24.15 -7.23
N VAL A 187 -6.81 -23.09 -7.72
CA VAL A 187 -5.89 -23.19 -8.87
C VAL A 187 -4.75 -24.14 -8.49
N ASP A 188 -4.42 -25.07 -9.37
CA ASP A 188 -3.35 -26.05 -9.15
C ASP A 188 -1.96 -25.38 -9.20
N PRO A 189 -1.20 -25.35 -8.08
CA PRO A 189 0.13 -24.76 -8.02
C PRO A 189 1.16 -25.47 -8.94
N CYS A 190 0.90 -26.73 -9.34
CA CYS A 190 1.77 -27.46 -10.24
C CYS A 190 1.63 -26.99 -11.71
N LEU A 191 0.47 -26.43 -12.08
CA LEU A 191 0.20 -25.93 -13.44
C LEU A 191 0.47 -24.43 -13.55
N VAL A 192 0.07 -23.67 -12.54
CA VAL A 192 0.31 -22.24 -12.45
C VAL A 192 1.09 -22.01 -11.17
N SER A 193 2.34 -21.58 -11.27
CA SER A 193 3.20 -21.44 -10.09
C SER A 193 3.21 -20.01 -9.56
N TRP A 194 3.01 -19.86 -8.25
CA TRP A 194 3.25 -18.63 -7.50
C TRP A 194 3.70 -19.00 -6.08
N ASN A 195 4.72 -18.33 -5.56
CA ASN A 195 5.37 -18.63 -4.27
C ASN A 195 4.82 -17.79 -3.10
N ARG A 196 3.89 -16.87 -3.31
CA ARG A 196 3.29 -15.99 -2.28
C ARG A 196 4.33 -15.21 -1.45
N ILE A 197 5.52 -15.00 -2.02
CA ILE A 197 6.63 -14.27 -1.39
C ILE A 197 6.82 -12.92 -2.10
N ILE A 198 6.78 -11.86 -1.32
CA ILE A 198 7.05 -10.48 -1.75
C ILE A 198 8.35 -10.01 -1.11
N LEU A 199 9.28 -9.53 -1.94
CA LEU A 199 10.55 -8.95 -1.51
C LEU A 199 10.58 -7.46 -1.84
N LEU A 200 10.66 -6.63 -0.80
CA LEU A 200 10.91 -5.20 -0.91
C LEU A 200 12.38 -4.92 -0.65
N HIS A 201 13.08 -4.25 -1.57
CA HIS A 201 14.49 -3.92 -1.37
C HIS A 201 14.80 -2.47 -1.72
N GLY A 202 15.78 -1.86 -1.04
CA GLY A 202 16.12 -0.46 -1.26
C GLY A 202 16.83 0.16 -0.06
N PRO A 203 17.32 1.40 -0.15
CA PRO A 203 18.07 2.02 0.94
C PRO A 203 17.27 2.08 2.26
N PRO A 204 17.95 2.17 3.41
CA PRO A 204 17.27 2.27 4.71
C PRO A 204 16.43 3.55 4.81
N GLY A 205 15.37 3.50 5.60
CA GLY A 205 14.49 4.67 5.83
C GLY A 205 13.50 4.99 4.70
N THR A 206 13.34 4.13 3.70
CA THR A 206 12.33 4.27 2.62
C THR A 206 10.96 3.66 2.95
N GLY A 207 10.77 3.16 4.17
CA GLY A 207 9.46 2.67 4.64
C GLY A 207 9.09 1.25 4.20
N LYS A 208 10.06 0.41 3.79
CA LYS A 208 9.81 -0.99 3.38
C LYS A 208 9.01 -1.80 4.42
N THR A 209 9.46 -1.80 5.66
CA THR A 209 8.79 -2.50 6.78
C THR A 209 7.38 -1.96 7.00
N SER A 210 7.22 -0.63 6.99
CA SER A 210 5.92 0.04 7.08
C SER A 210 5.00 -0.33 5.90
N LEU A 211 5.54 -0.44 4.68
CA LEU A 211 4.79 -0.85 3.51
C LEU A 211 4.28 -2.29 3.65
N CYS A 212 5.11 -3.23 4.12
CA CYS A 212 4.67 -4.59 4.43
C CYS A 212 3.54 -4.61 5.47
N LYS A 213 3.70 -3.89 6.59
CA LYS A 213 2.67 -3.79 7.65
C LYS A 213 1.35 -3.22 7.12
N SER A 214 1.44 -2.14 6.35
CA SER A 214 0.25 -1.51 5.74
C SER A 214 -0.41 -2.37 4.65
N LEU A 215 0.37 -3.16 3.91
CA LEU A 215 -0.16 -4.12 2.93
C LEU A 215 -0.93 -5.25 3.61
N ALA A 216 -0.38 -5.81 4.69
CA ALA A 216 -1.05 -6.80 5.52
C ALA A 216 -2.35 -6.24 6.12
N GLN A 217 -2.31 -5.01 6.64
CA GLN A 217 -3.49 -4.29 7.13
C GLN A 217 -4.57 -4.18 6.03
N LYS A 218 -4.23 -3.66 4.84
CA LYS A 218 -5.19 -3.53 3.74
C LYS A 218 -5.79 -4.88 3.34
N LEU A 219 -4.97 -5.92 3.17
CA LEU A 219 -5.45 -7.25 2.81
C LEU A 219 -6.35 -7.86 3.87
N SER A 220 -6.04 -7.68 5.16
CA SER A 220 -6.91 -8.15 6.26
C SER A 220 -8.30 -7.52 6.18
N ILE A 221 -8.40 -6.23 5.82
CA ILE A 221 -9.66 -5.52 5.63
C ILE A 221 -10.39 -6.06 4.39
N ARG A 222 -9.69 -6.25 3.26
CA ARG A 222 -10.32 -6.70 2.01
C ARG A 222 -10.85 -8.13 2.05
N PHE A 223 -10.16 -9.00 2.78
CA PHE A 223 -10.49 -10.43 2.86
C PHE A 223 -11.19 -10.83 4.17
N ASN A 224 -11.67 -9.86 4.95
CA ASN A 224 -12.36 -10.11 6.23
C ASN A 224 -13.66 -10.93 6.11
N SER A 225 -14.26 -11.01 4.92
CA SER A 225 -15.43 -11.87 4.68
C SER A 225 -15.05 -13.34 4.53
N ARG A 226 -13.79 -13.63 4.19
CA ARG A 226 -13.26 -14.99 4.01
C ARG A 226 -12.52 -15.49 5.23
N TYR A 227 -11.74 -14.62 5.87
CA TYR A 227 -10.94 -14.95 7.04
C TYR A 227 -11.53 -14.23 8.24
N SER A 228 -11.95 -15.00 9.25
CA SER A 228 -12.52 -14.46 10.48
C SER A 228 -11.45 -13.84 11.39
N ALA A 229 -10.20 -14.25 11.21
CA ALA A 229 -9.04 -13.70 11.90
C ALA A 229 -7.91 -13.45 10.90
N CYS A 230 -7.11 -12.43 11.17
CA CYS A 230 -5.89 -12.13 10.42
C CYS A 230 -4.77 -11.84 11.42
N GLN A 231 -3.58 -12.35 11.17
CA GLN A 231 -2.42 -12.18 12.05
C GLN A 231 -1.20 -11.74 11.27
N LEU A 232 -0.37 -10.89 11.89
CA LEU A 232 0.95 -10.52 11.39
C LEU A 232 2.01 -10.99 12.39
N VAL A 233 2.98 -11.78 11.92
CA VAL A 233 4.17 -12.16 12.66
C VAL A 233 5.38 -11.46 12.04
N GLU A 234 5.98 -10.51 12.77
CA GLU A 234 7.22 -9.85 12.37
C GLU A 234 8.43 -10.50 13.03
N VAL A 235 9.39 -10.85 12.20
CA VAL A 235 10.63 -11.51 12.56
C VAL A 235 11.78 -10.65 12.08
N ASN A 236 12.52 -10.03 13.01
CA ASN A 236 13.71 -9.26 12.64
C ASN A 236 14.92 -10.20 12.49
N ALA A 237 15.43 -10.34 11.27
CA ALA A 237 16.50 -11.26 10.93
C ALA A 237 17.82 -10.97 11.66
N HIS A 238 18.14 -9.70 11.90
CA HIS A 238 19.35 -9.30 12.63
C HIS A 238 19.28 -9.73 14.12
N SER A 239 18.11 -9.57 14.73
CA SER A 239 17.84 -9.99 16.11
C SER A 239 17.83 -11.52 16.26
N LEU A 240 17.32 -12.23 15.24
CA LEU A 240 17.38 -13.69 15.18
C LEU A 240 18.80 -14.23 15.16
N PHE A 241 19.77 -13.55 14.57
CA PHE A 241 21.14 -14.05 14.50
C PHE A 241 21.98 -13.67 15.73
N SER A 242 21.86 -12.42 16.20
CA SER A 242 22.68 -11.91 17.31
C SER A 242 22.42 -12.60 18.64
N LYS A 243 21.15 -12.82 19.01
CA LYS A 243 20.76 -13.44 20.29
C LYS A 243 20.92 -14.98 20.30
N TRP A 244 21.11 -15.63 19.14
CA TRP A 244 20.81 -17.06 18.99
C TRP A 244 22.00 -17.92 18.54
N PHE A 245 23.21 -17.39 18.57
CA PHE A 245 24.41 -18.05 18.05
C PHE A 245 24.77 -19.39 18.76
N SER A 246 24.16 -19.72 19.91
CA SER A 246 24.34 -21.01 20.59
C SER A 246 23.09 -21.93 20.61
N GLU A 247 21.87 -21.41 20.41
CA GLU A 247 20.60 -22.19 20.48
C GLU A 247 19.67 -22.06 19.25
N SER A 248 20.03 -21.24 18.26
CA SER A 248 19.24 -20.77 17.10
C SER A 248 18.39 -21.80 16.37
N GLY A 249 18.91 -22.99 16.07
CA GLY A 249 18.19 -23.97 15.24
C GLY A 249 16.87 -24.46 15.86
N LYS A 250 16.86 -24.78 17.15
CA LYS A 250 15.66 -25.27 17.87
C LYS A 250 14.56 -24.22 17.97
N LEU A 251 14.97 -23.00 17.77
CA LEU A 251 14.38 -21.81 18.29
C LEU A 251 13.68 -21.10 17.11
N VAL A 252 14.36 -21.06 15.95
CA VAL A 252 13.72 -20.95 14.63
C VAL A 252 12.66 -22.04 14.45
N ALA A 253 12.96 -23.30 14.78
CA ALA A 253 11.98 -24.37 14.67
C ALA A 253 10.73 -24.13 15.53
N LYS A 254 10.89 -23.65 16.78
CA LYS A 254 9.76 -23.29 17.65
C LYS A 254 8.92 -22.13 17.09
N LEU A 255 9.57 -21.07 16.59
CA LEU A 255 8.89 -19.94 15.95
C LEU A 255 8.03 -20.42 14.76
N PHE A 256 8.62 -21.18 13.85
CA PHE A 256 7.89 -21.69 12.68
C PHE A 256 6.86 -22.74 13.04
N GLN A 257 7.03 -23.47 14.15
CA GLN A 257 5.97 -24.33 14.68
C GLN A 257 4.78 -23.48 15.16
N LYS A 258 5.01 -22.38 15.92
CA LYS A 258 3.93 -21.48 16.31
C LYS A 258 3.19 -20.90 15.10
N ILE A 259 3.94 -20.46 14.09
CA ILE A 259 3.35 -19.97 12.83
C ILE A 259 2.57 -21.10 12.14
N GLN A 260 3.10 -22.32 12.12
CA GLN A 260 2.39 -23.46 11.54
C GLN A 260 1.07 -23.74 12.27
N ASP A 261 1.06 -23.66 13.60
CA ASP A 261 -0.14 -23.87 14.42
C ASP A 261 -1.21 -22.81 14.09
N MET A 262 -0.81 -21.55 13.87
CA MET A 262 -1.73 -20.48 13.39
C MET A 262 -2.26 -20.76 11.98
N VAL A 263 -1.41 -21.31 11.12
CA VAL A 263 -1.70 -21.57 9.71
C VAL A 263 -2.61 -22.79 9.53
N GLU A 264 -2.60 -23.74 10.46
CA GLU A 264 -3.53 -24.88 10.48
C GLU A 264 -5.01 -24.44 10.64
N GLU A 265 -5.25 -23.24 11.17
CA GLU A 265 -6.57 -22.63 11.18
C GLU A 265 -6.91 -22.01 9.80
N GLU A 266 -7.66 -22.74 8.96
CA GLU A 266 -8.03 -22.29 7.61
C GLU A 266 -8.89 -21.00 7.54
N SER A 267 -9.46 -20.59 8.67
CA SER A 267 -10.20 -19.34 8.85
C SER A 267 -9.31 -18.15 9.18
N THR A 268 -8.01 -18.37 9.39
CA THR A 268 -7.02 -17.37 9.80
C THR A 268 -6.07 -17.08 8.64
N LEU A 269 -5.95 -15.81 8.24
CA LEU A 269 -4.95 -15.37 7.26
C LEU A 269 -3.69 -14.90 7.97
N VAL A 270 -2.55 -15.52 7.67
CA VAL A 270 -1.28 -15.24 8.36
C VAL A 270 -0.30 -14.53 7.43
N PHE A 271 0.18 -13.37 7.89
CA PHE A 271 1.26 -12.63 7.25
C PHE A 271 2.55 -12.86 8.03
N VAL A 272 3.59 -13.32 7.35
CA VAL A 272 4.93 -13.50 7.95
C VAL A 272 5.87 -12.47 7.36
N LEU A 273 6.24 -11.46 8.15
CA LEU A 273 7.18 -10.42 7.79
C LEU A 273 8.58 -10.77 8.29
N ILE A 274 9.52 -11.02 7.39
CA ILE A 274 10.94 -11.20 7.72
C ILE A 274 11.69 -9.92 7.33
N ASP A 275 12.05 -9.12 8.33
CA ASP A 275 12.69 -7.82 8.15
C ASP A 275 14.22 -7.96 8.11
N GLU A 276 14.90 -7.16 7.29
CA GLU A 276 16.37 -7.09 7.18
C GLU A 276 17.04 -8.40 6.74
N VAL A 277 16.51 -9.06 5.70
CA VAL A 277 17.01 -10.35 5.21
C VAL A 277 18.46 -10.31 4.70
N GLU A 278 19.03 -9.13 4.45
CA GLU A 278 20.47 -8.96 4.15
C GLU A 278 21.38 -9.50 5.26
N SER A 279 20.93 -9.47 6.51
CA SER A 279 21.70 -9.99 7.64
C SER A 279 21.92 -11.50 7.52
N LEU A 280 20.92 -12.21 6.99
CA LEU A 280 20.98 -13.65 6.70
C LEU A 280 22.00 -13.92 5.57
N ALA A 281 21.99 -13.08 4.53
CA ALA A 281 22.92 -13.16 3.40
C ALA A 281 24.37 -12.94 3.85
N ALA A 282 24.61 -11.91 4.66
CA ALA A 282 25.91 -11.57 5.19
C ALA A 282 26.48 -12.70 6.08
N ALA A 283 25.67 -13.24 7.00
CA ALA A 283 26.07 -14.36 7.85
C ALA A 283 26.46 -15.61 7.04
N ARG A 284 25.71 -15.90 5.98
CA ARG A 284 26.02 -17.02 5.07
C ARG A 284 27.34 -16.80 4.34
N GLN A 285 27.59 -15.60 3.81
CA GLN A 285 28.85 -15.26 3.14
C GLN A 285 30.04 -15.30 4.10
N ALA A 286 29.88 -14.76 5.31
CA ALA A 286 30.92 -14.74 6.35
C ALA A 286 31.32 -16.15 6.82
N ALA A 287 30.37 -17.09 6.87
CA ALA A 287 30.68 -18.48 7.17
C ALA A 287 31.34 -19.22 6.01
N LEU A 288 30.96 -18.93 4.76
CA LEU A 288 31.62 -19.50 3.57
C LEU A 288 33.08 -19.01 3.44
N SER A 289 33.39 -17.79 3.88
CA SER A 289 34.76 -17.26 3.94
C SER A 289 35.56 -17.72 5.17
N GLY A 290 34.97 -18.53 6.06
CA GLY A 290 35.62 -19.05 7.26
C GLY A 290 35.81 -18.02 8.38
N SER A 291 35.20 -16.82 8.26
CA SER A 291 35.22 -15.77 9.29
C SER A 291 34.18 -15.99 10.40
N GLU A 292 33.14 -16.78 10.12
CA GLU A 292 32.15 -17.20 11.11
C GLU A 292 32.00 -18.73 11.16
N PRO A 293 31.51 -19.32 12.26
CA PRO A 293 31.22 -20.74 12.38
C PRO A 293 30.17 -21.20 11.36
N SER A 294 30.29 -22.45 10.91
CA SER A 294 29.34 -23.09 9.99
C SER A 294 27.89 -23.18 10.50
N ASP A 295 27.67 -22.88 11.79
CA ASP A 295 26.35 -22.91 12.42
C ASP A 295 25.42 -21.82 11.86
N SER A 296 25.94 -20.67 11.43
CA SER A 296 25.12 -19.62 10.81
C SER A 296 24.48 -20.10 9.49
N ILE A 297 25.22 -20.86 8.67
CA ILE A 297 24.71 -21.48 7.44
C ILE A 297 23.56 -22.45 7.76
N ARG A 298 23.68 -23.24 8.83
CA ARG A 298 22.63 -24.19 9.23
C ARG A 298 21.34 -23.45 9.58
N VAL A 299 21.43 -22.31 10.27
CA VAL A 299 20.26 -21.49 10.64
C VAL A 299 19.61 -20.87 9.40
N VAL A 300 20.39 -20.29 8.48
CA VAL A 300 19.86 -19.75 7.21
C VAL A 300 19.13 -20.85 6.43
N ASN A 301 19.73 -22.03 6.29
CA ASN A 301 19.10 -23.13 5.57
C ASN A 301 17.83 -23.64 6.27
N ALA A 302 17.82 -23.70 7.61
CA ALA A 302 16.64 -24.05 8.37
C ALA A 302 15.51 -23.03 8.15
N LEU A 303 15.81 -21.74 8.19
CA LEU A 303 14.86 -20.66 7.90
C LEU A 303 14.26 -20.78 6.50
N LEU A 304 15.11 -20.93 5.47
CA LEU A 304 14.68 -21.10 4.09
C LEU A 304 13.79 -22.34 3.91
N THR A 305 14.14 -23.45 4.57
CA THR A 305 13.34 -24.69 4.55
C THR A 305 11.96 -24.47 5.16
N GLN A 306 11.88 -23.73 6.28
CA GLN A 306 10.60 -23.43 6.91
C GLN A 306 9.76 -22.45 6.09
N MET A 307 10.37 -21.46 5.46
CA MET A 307 9.67 -20.59 4.50
C MET A 307 9.11 -21.37 3.31
N ASP A 308 9.89 -22.31 2.76
CA ASP A 308 9.44 -23.19 1.67
C ASP A 308 8.28 -24.13 2.10
N LYS A 309 8.18 -24.46 3.39
CA LYS A 309 7.02 -25.17 3.94
C LYS A 309 5.80 -24.24 4.02
N LEU A 310 5.97 -23.04 4.58
CA LEU A 310 4.88 -22.09 4.77
C LEU A 310 4.26 -21.59 3.46
N LYS A 311 5.06 -21.40 2.41
CA LYS A 311 4.53 -20.93 1.11
C LYS A 311 3.51 -21.89 0.50
N SER A 312 3.55 -23.18 0.86
CA SER A 312 2.58 -24.16 0.38
C SER A 312 1.19 -23.97 1.01
N SER A 313 1.13 -23.33 2.17
CA SER A 313 -0.11 -23.13 2.91
C SER A 313 -1.00 -22.05 2.25
N PRO A 314 -2.29 -22.33 2.01
CA PRO A 314 -3.20 -21.49 1.23
C PRO A 314 -3.42 -20.09 1.82
N ASN A 315 -3.41 -20.00 3.14
CA ASN A 315 -3.72 -18.84 3.97
C ASN A 315 -2.47 -18.11 4.48
N VAL A 316 -1.35 -18.18 3.74
CA VAL A 316 -0.09 -17.51 4.11
C VAL A 316 0.40 -16.57 3.02
N ILE A 317 0.83 -15.37 3.43
CA ILE A 317 1.64 -14.47 2.60
C ILE A 317 2.94 -14.16 3.34
N ILE A 318 4.06 -14.32 2.65
CA ILE A 318 5.39 -14.02 3.20
C ILE A 318 5.86 -12.68 2.62
N LEU A 319 6.19 -11.75 3.53
CA LEU A 319 6.70 -10.43 3.23
C LEU A 319 8.15 -10.36 3.68
N THR A 320 9.04 -9.86 2.84
CA THR A 320 10.47 -9.77 3.15
C THR A 320 11.00 -8.39 2.80
N THR A 321 11.92 -7.86 3.61
CA THR A 321 12.56 -6.57 3.34
C THR A 321 14.06 -6.70 3.28
N SER A 322 14.73 -5.91 2.43
CA SER A 322 16.18 -5.76 2.48
C SER A 322 16.69 -4.33 2.28
N ASN A 323 17.66 -3.91 3.09
CA ASN A 323 18.30 -2.60 2.95
C ASN A 323 19.42 -2.55 1.89
N ILE A 324 19.93 -3.71 1.44
CA ILE A 324 21.05 -3.77 0.49
C ILE A 324 20.53 -4.07 -0.90
N THR A 325 20.66 -3.12 -1.82
CA THR A 325 20.24 -3.27 -3.22
C THR A 325 21.08 -4.25 -4.02
N ALA A 326 22.36 -4.42 -3.68
CA ALA A 326 23.33 -5.21 -4.44
C ALA A 326 23.67 -6.59 -3.85
N ALA A 327 23.40 -6.83 -2.56
CA ALA A 327 23.83 -8.03 -1.84
C ALA A 327 22.66 -8.75 -1.16
N ILE A 328 21.62 -9.06 -1.94
CA ILE A 328 20.53 -9.94 -1.49
C ILE A 328 20.93 -11.38 -1.79
N ASP A 329 20.71 -12.30 -0.83
CA ASP A 329 20.98 -13.73 -1.06
C ASP A 329 20.09 -14.25 -2.19
N ILE A 330 20.73 -14.91 -3.16
CA ILE A 330 20.11 -15.53 -4.34
C ILE A 330 18.95 -16.45 -3.94
N ALA A 331 19.04 -17.13 -2.81
CA ALA A 331 18.00 -18.02 -2.30
C ALA A 331 16.67 -17.29 -1.99
N PHE A 332 16.72 -16.03 -1.56
CA PHE A 332 15.51 -15.21 -1.36
C PHE A 332 15.01 -14.65 -2.69
N VAL A 333 15.94 -14.21 -3.53
CA VAL A 333 15.64 -13.67 -4.86
C VAL A 333 14.93 -14.72 -5.73
N ASP A 334 15.38 -15.96 -5.73
CA ASP A 334 14.78 -17.01 -6.56
C ASP A 334 13.40 -17.46 -6.07
N ARG A 335 13.09 -17.24 -4.78
CA ARG A 335 11.82 -17.60 -4.16
C ARG A 335 10.76 -16.50 -4.24
N ALA A 336 11.17 -15.24 -4.41
CA ALA A 336 10.25 -14.11 -4.45
C ALA A 336 9.63 -13.94 -5.84
N ASP A 337 8.30 -13.97 -5.91
CA ASP A 337 7.58 -13.71 -7.16
C ASP A 337 7.62 -12.22 -7.52
N ILE A 338 7.53 -11.36 -6.49
CA ILE A 338 7.64 -9.92 -6.64
C ILE A 338 8.93 -9.44 -5.98
N LYS A 339 9.73 -8.74 -6.77
CA LYS A 339 10.92 -8.00 -6.34
C LYS A 339 10.64 -6.53 -6.61
N ALA A 340 10.31 -5.79 -5.57
CA ALA A 340 9.97 -4.39 -5.69
C ALA A 340 11.09 -3.53 -5.10
N TYR A 341 11.69 -2.70 -5.93
CA TYR A 341 12.65 -1.71 -5.49
C TYR A 341 11.91 -0.51 -4.89
N VAL A 342 12.26 -0.13 -3.66
CA VAL A 342 11.73 1.03 -2.94
C VAL A 342 12.86 2.04 -2.75
N GLY A 343 13.00 2.92 -3.75
CA GLY A 343 14.03 3.95 -3.80
C GLY A 343 13.74 5.17 -2.91
N PRO A 344 14.66 6.15 -2.90
CA PRO A 344 14.41 7.45 -2.28
C PRO A 344 13.23 8.16 -2.98
N PRO A 345 12.48 9.01 -2.26
CA PRO A 345 11.28 9.66 -2.77
C PRO A 345 11.57 10.64 -3.92
N THR A 346 10.72 10.60 -4.95
CA THR A 346 10.69 11.55 -6.07
C THR A 346 10.34 12.96 -5.59
N LEU A 347 10.56 14.01 -6.41
CA LEU A 347 10.21 15.38 -6.03
C LEU A 347 8.73 15.52 -5.63
N GLN A 348 7.83 14.89 -6.40
CA GLN A 348 6.41 14.82 -6.08
C GLN A 348 6.17 14.17 -4.71
N ALA A 349 6.80 13.02 -4.45
CA ALA A 349 6.64 12.34 -3.16
C ALA A 349 7.20 13.17 -2.00
N ARG A 350 8.35 13.84 -2.18
CA ARG A 350 8.93 14.73 -1.16
C ARG A 350 8.00 15.90 -0.85
N TYR A 351 7.44 16.52 -1.88
CA TYR A 351 6.46 17.59 -1.73
C TYR A 351 5.23 17.12 -0.95
N GLU A 352 4.62 15.99 -1.33
CA GLU A 352 3.44 15.47 -0.66
C GLU A 352 3.71 15.05 0.79
N ILE A 353 4.90 14.49 1.09
CA ILE A 353 5.30 14.19 2.47
C ILE A 353 5.37 15.47 3.29
N LEU A 354 6.11 16.49 2.83
CA LEU A 354 6.24 17.77 3.53
C LEU A 354 4.89 18.49 3.63
N ARG A 355 4.06 18.44 2.58
CA ARG A 355 2.69 18.97 2.56
C ARG A 355 1.84 18.32 3.66
N SER A 356 1.86 16.99 3.75
CA SER A 356 1.08 16.25 4.75
C SER A 356 1.50 16.62 6.18
N CYS A 357 2.81 16.77 6.41
CA CYS A 357 3.34 17.21 7.70
C CYS A 357 2.91 18.65 8.01
N LEU A 358 3.00 19.56 7.05
CA LEU A 358 2.60 20.96 7.24
C LEU A 358 1.09 21.08 7.52
N GLN A 359 0.27 20.32 6.79
CA GLN A 359 -1.18 20.26 7.00
C GLN A 359 -1.51 19.77 8.42
N GLU A 360 -0.77 18.78 8.93
CA GLU A 360 -0.92 18.28 10.30
C GLU A 360 -0.52 19.32 11.36
N LEU A 361 0.57 20.06 11.13
CA LEU A 361 0.99 21.15 12.02
C LEU A 361 -0.02 22.32 12.04
N LEU A 362 -0.67 22.60 10.90
CA LEU A 362 -1.77 23.57 10.81
C LEU A 362 -3.02 23.03 11.54
N ARG A 363 -3.39 21.77 11.32
CA ARG A 363 -4.54 21.12 11.96
C ARG A 363 -4.43 21.11 13.50
N THR A 364 -3.24 20.84 14.01
CA THR A 364 -2.95 20.82 15.46
C THR A 364 -2.79 22.21 16.07
N GLY A 365 -2.74 23.27 15.24
CA GLY A 365 -2.61 24.65 15.68
C GLY A 365 -1.20 25.04 16.14
N ILE A 366 -0.18 24.21 15.86
CA ILE A 366 1.24 24.56 16.08
C ILE A 366 1.62 25.73 15.16
N LEU A 367 1.17 25.67 13.90
CA LEU A 367 1.27 26.77 12.95
C LEU A 367 -0.06 27.53 12.91
N LYS A 368 0.01 28.87 12.98
CA LYS A 368 -1.17 29.74 12.95
C LYS A 368 -1.06 30.72 11.80
N TYR A 369 -2.03 30.69 10.90
CA TYR A 369 -2.13 31.67 9.82
C TYR A 369 -2.92 32.88 10.33
N SER A 370 -2.38 34.09 10.16
CA SER A 370 -2.75 35.30 10.91
C SER A 370 -3.89 36.13 10.33
N GLN A 371 -4.54 35.70 9.24
CA GLN A 371 -5.64 36.45 8.64
C GLN A 371 -6.98 35.75 8.91
N ASP A 372 -7.99 36.55 9.28
CA ASP A 372 -9.38 36.17 9.49
C ASP A 372 -9.97 35.48 8.24
N CYS A 373 -9.77 34.17 8.06
CA CYS A 373 -10.68 33.19 7.44
C CYS A 373 -9.96 31.90 6.99
N GLU A 374 -10.67 30.78 7.22
CA GLU A 374 -10.56 29.47 6.58
C GLU A 374 -9.27 28.64 6.77
N TYR A 375 -9.47 27.35 7.05
CA TYR A 375 -8.42 26.34 7.05
C TYR A 375 -7.58 26.46 5.78
N LEU A 376 -6.30 26.85 5.89
CA LEU A 376 -5.39 26.85 4.74
C LEU A 376 -5.24 25.41 4.23
N VAL A 377 -5.81 25.13 3.06
CA VAL A 377 -5.65 23.85 2.36
C VAL A 377 -4.51 24.00 1.36
N LEU A 378 -3.42 23.30 1.63
CA LEU A 378 -2.28 23.27 0.72
C LEU A 378 -2.68 22.51 -0.56
N PRO A 379 -2.36 22.97 -1.78
CA PRO A 379 -2.65 22.23 -3.01
C PRO A 379 -1.79 20.96 -3.11
N ASN A 380 -2.29 19.92 -3.78
CA ASN A 380 -1.45 18.75 -4.12
C ASN A 380 -0.44 19.12 -5.21
N TYR A 381 0.54 18.26 -5.47
CA TYR A 381 1.64 18.54 -6.40
C TYR A 381 1.15 18.87 -7.82
N SER A 382 0.16 18.13 -8.35
CA SER A 382 -0.40 18.39 -9.68
C SER A 382 -1.12 19.74 -9.75
N THR A 383 -2.00 20.03 -8.79
CA THR A 383 -2.71 21.32 -8.72
C THR A 383 -1.73 22.49 -8.53
N LEU A 384 -0.63 22.27 -7.80
CA LEU A 384 0.42 23.28 -7.66
C LEU A 384 1.07 23.59 -9.01
N LEU A 385 1.44 22.58 -9.79
CA LEU A 385 2.04 22.78 -11.10
C LEU A 385 1.10 23.53 -12.05
N ASP A 386 -0.19 23.17 -12.07
CA ASP A 386 -1.21 23.87 -12.86
C ASP A 386 -1.30 25.36 -12.47
N LYS A 387 -1.31 25.64 -11.16
CA LYS A 387 -1.32 27.02 -10.65
C LYS A 387 -0.06 27.78 -11.05
N LEU A 388 1.12 27.16 -10.96
CA LEU A 388 2.38 27.78 -11.35
C LEU A 388 2.41 28.12 -12.85
N HIS A 389 1.98 27.19 -13.71
CA HIS A 389 1.90 27.40 -15.15
C HIS A 389 0.88 28.47 -15.55
N SER A 390 -0.20 28.67 -14.77
CA SER A 390 -1.20 29.70 -15.03
C SER A 390 -0.79 31.11 -14.57
N SER A 391 0.25 31.24 -13.74
CA SER A 391 0.56 32.46 -12.95
C SER A 391 1.59 33.41 -13.56
N ASP A 392 1.80 33.39 -14.88
CA ASP A 392 2.86 34.19 -15.54
C ASP A 392 2.55 35.70 -15.69
N MET A 393 1.49 36.24 -15.05
CA MET A 393 1.04 37.64 -15.25
C MET A 393 0.43 38.36 -14.01
N GLY A 394 0.89 38.10 -12.78
CA GLY A 394 0.42 38.88 -11.61
C GLY A 394 1.28 38.74 -10.35
N GLU A 395 1.27 39.77 -9.49
CA GLU A 395 1.99 39.76 -8.20
C GLU A 395 1.59 38.52 -7.36
N PRO A 396 2.56 37.81 -6.76
CA PRO A 396 2.27 36.63 -5.97
C PRO A 396 1.54 37.02 -4.69
N GLY A 397 0.24 36.72 -4.58
CA GLY A 397 -0.45 36.78 -3.30
C GLY A 397 0.25 35.90 -2.24
N GLU A 398 0.15 36.27 -0.97
CA GLU A 398 0.82 35.59 0.15
C GLU A 398 0.68 34.05 0.17
N PRO A 399 -0.47 33.44 -0.20
CA PRO A 399 -0.60 31.98 -0.27
C PRO A 399 0.29 31.33 -1.34
N LEU A 400 0.48 31.99 -2.49
CA LEU A 400 1.30 31.46 -3.58
C LEU A 400 2.78 31.45 -3.17
N PHE A 401 3.21 32.43 -2.37
CA PHE A 401 4.55 32.46 -1.81
C PHE A 401 4.81 31.25 -0.90
N LEU A 402 3.86 30.90 -0.02
CA LEU A 402 3.97 29.72 0.84
C LEU A 402 4.10 28.42 0.02
N PHE A 403 3.31 28.28 -1.04
CA PHE A 403 3.36 27.07 -1.88
C PHE A 403 4.69 26.94 -2.63
N LYS A 404 5.23 28.06 -3.15
CA LYS A 404 6.55 28.11 -3.77
C LYS A 404 7.66 27.75 -2.78
N LYS A 405 7.59 28.25 -1.54
CA LYS A 405 8.56 27.91 -0.48
C LYS A 405 8.51 26.44 -0.07
N LEU A 406 7.32 25.85 0.00
CA LEU A 406 7.19 24.42 0.25
C LEU A 406 7.80 23.57 -0.89
N LEU A 407 7.62 24.01 -2.14
CA LEU A 407 8.26 23.36 -3.28
C LEU A 407 9.78 23.47 -3.24
N GLU A 408 10.32 24.66 -2.93
CA GLU A 408 11.77 24.89 -2.74
C GLU A 408 12.36 23.98 -1.65
N ALA A 409 11.63 23.80 -0.54
CA ALA A 409 12.03 22.86 0.51
C ALA A 409 12.08 21.41 -0.03
N ALA A 410 11.09 20.99 -0.81
CA ALA A 410 11.05 19.67 -1.41
C ALA A 410 12.18 19.45 -2.44
N GLU A 411 12.52 20.47 -3.24
CA GLU A 411 13.65 20.43 -4.17
C GLU A 411 14.98 20.26 -3.42
N THR A 412 15.16 21.04 -2.35
CA THR A 412 16.35 21.00 -1.49
C THR A 412 16.56 19.61 -0.88
N CYS A 413 15.49 18.91 -0.50
CA CYS A 413 15.56 17.60 0.16
C CYS A 413 15.98 16.42 -0.75
N GLN A 414 16.64 16.67 -1.88
CA GLN A 414 17.09 15.61 -2.79
C GLN A 414 18.05 14.64 -2.08
N GLY A 415 17.78 13.33 -2.21
CA GLY A 415 18.59 12.27 -1.61
C GLY A 415 18.20 11.89 -0.18
N LEU A 416 17.35 12.67 0.49
CA LEU A 416 16.88 12.32 1.84
C LEU A 416 15.91 11.13 1.80
N SER A 417 15.97 10.29 2.84
CA SER A 417 15.03 9.17 3.02
C SER A 417 13.66 9.67 3.50
N GLY A 418 12.62 8.85 3.31
CA GLY A 418 11.28 9.16 3.83
C GLY A 418 11.27 9.38 5.35
N ARG A 419 12.08 8.62 6.10
CA ARG A 419 12.30 8.81 7.54
C ARG A 419 12.90 10.19 7.85
N ALA A 420 13.92 10.61 7.11
CA ALA A 420 14.53 11.93 7.29
C ALA A 420 13.53 13.05 6.98
N LEU A 421 12.77 12.94 5.88
CA LEU A 421 11.75 13.91 5.51
C LEU A 421 10.67 14.09 6.59
N ARG A 422 10.20 13.00 7.21
CA ARG A 422 9.21 13.07 8.30
C ARG A 422 9.79 13.62 9.61
N LYS A 423 11.12 13.62 9.77
CA LYS A 423 11.84 14.21 10.91
C LYS A 423 12.07 15.72 10.74
N LEU A 424 12.22 16.21 9.49
CA LEU A 424 12.51 17.62 9.18
C LEU A 424 11.56 18.63 9.83
N PRO A 425 10.22 18.46 9.84
CA PRO A 425 9.32 19.44 10.44
C PRO A 425 9.58 19.64 11.93
N PHE A 426 9.92 18.57 12.66
CA PHE A 426 10.28 18.66 14.07
C PHE A 426 11.61 19.38 14.27
N LEU A 427 12.63 19.07 13.47
CA LEU A 427 13.94 19.74 13.53
C LEU A 427 13.83 21.23 13.19
N ALA A 428 13.06 21.56 12.15
CA ALA A 428 12.79 22.93 11.75
C ALA A 428 12.06 23.68 12.87
N HIS A 429 11.05 23.07 13.49
CA HIS A 429 10.35 23.66 14.63
C HIS A 429 11.30 23.88 15.83
N ALA A 430 12.15 22.91 16.14
CA ALA A 430 13.11 22.99 17.24
C ALA A 430 14.19 24.07 17.02
N ALA A 431 14.49 24.42 15.76
CA ALA A 431 15.41 25.49 15.41
C ALA A 431 14.81 26.90 15.53
N LEU A 432 13.50 27.04 15.74
CA LEU A 432 12.85 28.33 15.88
C LEU A 432 13.08 28.96 17.26
N ALA A 433 13.31 30.28 17.28
CA ALA A 433 13.54 31.02 18.51
C ALA A 433 12.30 31.12 19.43
N ASN A 434 11.08 30.99 18.89
CA ASN A 434 9.84 31.04 19.66
C ASN A 434 8.92 29.84 19.33
N PRO A 435 8.75 28.88 20.26
CA PRO A 435 7.96 27.67 20.03
C PRO A 435 6.44 27.87 20.14
N ASN A 436 5.95 28.98 20.69
CA ASN A 436 4.54 29.11 21.10
C ASN A 436 3.63 29.81 20.08
N CYS A 437 4.19 30.40 19.01
CA CYS A 437 3.43 31.01 17.93
C CYS A 437 4.31 31.09 16.69
N CYS A 438 4.12 30.14 15.77
CA CYS A 438 4.91 30.09 14.55
C CYS A 438 4.07 30.49 13.33
N ASP A 439 4.54 31.55 12.67
CA ASP A 439 4.06 31.96 11.35
C ASP A 439 4.51 30.94 10.29
N PRO A 440 3.61 30.43 9.42
CA PRO A 440 3.94 29.46 8.39
C PRO A 440 5.09 29.90 7.46
N SER A 441 5.21 31.20 7.16
CA SER A 441 6.28 31.71 6.30
C SER A 441 7.65 31.57 6.95
N LYS A 442 7.74 31.94 8.24
CA LYS A 442 8.97 31.75 9.05
C LYS A 442 9.32 30.27 9.19
N PHE A 443 8.32 29.43 9.46
CA PHE A 443 8.52 27.98 9.55
C PHE A 443 9.12 27.41 8.28
N LEU A 444 8.55 27.75 7.12
CA LEU A 444 9.02 27.26 5.82
C LEU A 444 10.44 27.74 5.50
N HIS A 445 10.81 28.96 5.88
CA HIS A 445 12.18 29.44 5.74
C HIS A 445 13.16 28.58 6.54
N THR A 446 12.85 28.35 7.82
CA THR A 446 13.68 27.49 8.69
C THR A 446 13.68 26.04 8.22
N LEU A 447 12.59 25.56 7.62
CA LEU A 447 12.50 24.23 7.03
C LEU A 447 13.49 24.07 5.86
N VAL A 448 13.58 25.06 4.96
CA VAL A 448 14.56 25.06 3.85
C VAL A 448 15.98 25.03 4.39
N GLU A 449 16.32 25.92 5.35
CA GLU A 449 17.65 25.94 5.97
C GLU A 449 18.01 24.61 6.66
N THR A 450 17.06 24.01 7.37
CA THR A 450 17.24 22.72 8.04
C THR A 450 17.44 21.60 7.03
N ALA A 451 16.68 21.60 5.94
CA ALA A 451 16.85 20.65 4.84
C ALA A 451 18.25 20.76 4.20
N GLN A 452 18.75 21.97 3.97
CA GLN A 452 20.11 22.17 3.44
C GLN A 452 21.20 21.59 4.35
N ARG A 453 21.05 21.77 5.67
CA ARG A 453 21.99 21.21 6.67
C ARG A 453 21.97 19.69 6.66
N GLU A 454 20.79 19.08 6.73
CA GLU A 454 20.65 17.61 6.74
C GLU A 454 21.17 16.98 5.44
N VAL A 455 20.93 17.62 4.28
CA VAL A 455 21.49 17.14 3.01
C VAL A 455 23.02 17.24 2.99
N SER A 456 23.57 18.33 3.52
CA SER A 456 25.03 18.51 3.63
C SER A 456 25.66 17.46 4.55
N GLU A 457 25.00 17.10 5.66
CA GLU A 457 25.45 16.06 6.59
C GLU A 457 25.38 14.65 5.98
N VAL A 458 24.39 14.36 5.13
CA VAL A 458 24.29 13.07 4.42
C VAL A 458 25.33 12.94 3.29
N GLN A 459 25.79 14.06 2.73
CA GLN A 459 26.79 14.09 1.66
C GLN A 459 28.24 14.19 2.15
N ALA A 460 28.46 14.55 3.41
CA ALA A 460 29.76 14.60 4.09
C ALA A 460 30.19 13.20 4.56
#